data_AF-A0A2S0KQ34-F1
#
_entry.id   AF-A0A2S0KQ34-F1
#
_cell.length_a   1.000
_cell.length_b   1.000
_cell.length_c   1.000
_cell.angle_alpha   90.00
_cell.angle_beta   90.00
_cell.angle_gamma   90.00
#
_symmetry.space_group_name_H-M   'P 1'
#
loop_
_entity.id
_entity.type
_entity.pdbx_description
1 polymer ?
#
loop_
_entity_poly.entity_id
_entity_poly.type
_entity_poly.pdbx_seq_one_letter_code
_entity_poly.pdbx_strand_id
1 'polypeptide(L)'
;MVYQCELGKKIPLEYIGKVKYIGETFGVDSLTNGNTYYIVRDETNYPKVVDDSGEDYIYSLQAPAPLDGSSKGGKFYYIDDPTNFLCNYMDKFESKYEINHN
;
A
#
# COMPACT_ATOMS: atom_id res chain seq x y z
N MET A 1 9.01 -4.90 14.27
CA MET A 1 8.49 -3.57 14.67
C MET A 1 8.64 -2.66 13.47
N VAL A 2 7.66 -1.79 13.23
CA VAL A 2 7.63 -0.81 12.13
C VAL A 2 7.71 0.58 12.75
N TYR A 3 8.36 1.54 12.09
CA TYR A 3 8.30 2.93 12.53
C TYR A 3 6.93 3.49 12.17
N GLN A 4 6.12 3.80 13.18
CA GLN A 4 4.76 4.29 12.94
C GLN A 4 4.78 5.81 12.77
N CYS A 5 4.37 6.29 11.60
CA CYS A 5 4.56 7.68 11.18
C CYS A 5 3.81 8.67 12.08
N GLU A 6 2.57 8.37 12.47
CA GLU A 6 1.73 9.33 13.20
C GLU A 6 2.17 9.57 14.65
N LEU A 7 2.80 8.57 15.28
CA LEU A 7 3.28 8.60 16.66
C LEU A 7 4.79 8.85 16.74
N GLY A 8 5.50 8.77 15.61
CA GLY A 8 6.95 9.00 15.54
C GLY A 8 7.78 7.98 16.33
N LYS A 9 7.35 6.71 16.41
CA LYS A 9 8.03 5.66 17.21
C LYS A 9 7.89 4.27 16.62
N LYS A 10 8.81 3.35 16.96
CA LYS A 10 8.73 1.94 16.56
C LYS A 10 7.77 1.16 17.43
N ILE A 11 6.76 0.54 16.82
CA ILE A 11 5.77 -0.31 17.50
C ILE A 11 5.50 -1.60 16.70
N PRO A 12 4.99 -2.66 17.32
CA PRO A 12 4.37 -3.75 16.57
C PRO A 12 3.08 -3.23 15.90
N LEU A 13 2.90 -3.59 14.63
CA LEU A 13 1.68 -3.37 13.87
C LEU A 13 1.11 -4.73 13.44
N GLU A 14 -0.19 -4.80 13.24
CA GLU A 14 -0.83 -6.01 12.73
C GLU A 14 -0.35 -6.28 11.30
N TYR A 15 0.11 -7.50 11.04
CA TYR A 15 0.48 -7.93 9.69
C TYR A 15 -0.77 -8.30 8.90
N ILE A 16 -0.95 -7.66 7.75
CA ILE A 16 -2.08 -7.91 6.85
C ILE A 16 -1.66 -8.79 5.68
N GLY A 17 -0.49 -8.54 5.11
CA GLY A 17 0.01 -9.28 3.95
C GLY A 17 1.19 -8.59 3.29
N LYS A 18 1.48 -8.97 2.04
CA LYS A 18 2.54 -8.36 1.24
C LYS A 18 2.05 -8.10 -0.17
N VAL A 19 2.60 -7.05 -0.77
CA VAL A 19 2.36 -6.67 -2.16
C VAL A 19 3.67 -6.44 -2.90
N LYS A 20 3.67 -6.68 -4.20
CA LYS A 20 4.71 -6.26 -5.13
C LYS A 20 4.24 -5.02 -5.88
N TYR A 21 5.07 -3.99 -5.91
CA TYR A 21 4.81 -2.79 -6.69
C TYR A 21 5.38 -2.93 -8.11
N ILE A 22 4.60 -2.59 -9.12
CA ILE A 22 5.05 -2.48 -10.52
C ILE A 22 4.58 -1.15 -11.07
N GLY A 23 5.51 -0.28 -11.45
CA GLY A 23 5.22 1.10 -11.86
C GLY A 23 6.47 1.95 -12.03
N GLU A 24 6.29 3.26 -12.17
CA GLU A 24 7.40 4.22 -12.12
C GLU A 24 7.93 4.33 -10.67
N THR A 25 9.25 4.26 -10.48
CA THR A 25 9.84 4.60 -9.17
C THR A 25 9.61 6.08 -8.88
N PHE A 26 9.16 6.41 -7.67
CA PHE A 26 8.93 7.80 -7.26
C PHE A 26 9.27 8.01 -5.78
N GLY A 27 9.45 9.28 -5.39
CA GLY A 27 9.93 9.66 -4.07
C GLY A 27 11.42 9.34 -3.87
N VAL A 28 12.03 9.91 -2.82
CA VAL A 28 13.42 9.56 -2.45
C VAL A 28 13.46 8.18 -1.80
N ASP A 29 12.45 7.90 -0.99
CA ASP A 29 12.28 6.72 -0.13
C ASP A 29 10.82 6.25 -0.09
N SER A 30 10.08 6.39 -1.20
CA SER A 30 8.69 5.93 -1.33
C SER A 30 8.59 4.55 -1.98
N LEU A 31 8.15 4.46 -3.24
CA LEU A 31 7.93 3.18 -3.94
C LEU A 31 8.92 3.01 -5.11
N THR A 32 9.61 1.88 -5.10
CA THR A 32 10.56 1.45 -6.13
C THR A 32 9.98 0.32 -6.96
N ASN A 33 10.05 0.48 -8.28
CA ASN A 33 9.57 -0.51 -9.24
C ASN A 33 10.14 -1.91 -8.97
N GLY A 34 9.26 -2.91 -8.90
CA GLY A 34 9.62 -4.31 -8.71
C GLY A 34 9.87 -4.70 -7.25
N ASN A 35 9.88 -3.75 -6.31
CA ASN A 35 10.08 -4.03 -4.90
C ASN A 35 8.82 -4.62 -4.24
N THR A 36 9.02 -5.27 -3.10
CA THR A 36 7.97 -5.91 -2.29
C THR A 36 7.82 -5.17 -0.96
N TYR A 37 6.58 -4.94 -0.58
CA TYR A 37 6.21 -4.13 0.59
C TYR A 37 5.29 -4.90 1.53
N TYR A 38 5.45 -4.63 2.82
CA TYR A 38 4.57 -5.14 3.86
C TYR A 38 3.32 -4.27 3.93
N ILE A 39 2.15 -4.91 4.05
CA ILE A 39 0.91 -4.23 4.41
C ILE A 39 0.65 -4.49 5.89
N VAL A 40 0.47 -3.40 6.63
CA VAL A 40 0.26 -3.40 8.07
C VAL A 40 -0.96 -2.58 8.43
N ARG A 41 -1.41 -2.72 9.67
CA ARG A 41 -2.56 -1.98 10.20
C ARG A 41 -2.30 -1.59 11.66
N ASP A 42 -2.72 -0.38 11.99
CA ASP A 42 -2.76 0.12 13.36
C ASP A 42 -4.22 0.21 13.87
N GLU A 43 -4.42 0.87 15.00
CA GLU A 43 -5.74 0.99 15.64
C GLU A 43 -6.77 1.75 14.78
N THR A 44 -6.34 2.47 13.74
CA THR A 44 -7.24 3.18 12.82
C THR A 44 -7.93 2.25 11.82
N ASN A 45 -7.53 0.98 11.76
CA ASN A 45 -8.03 -0.05 10.86
C ASN A 45 -7.81 0.18 9.35
N TYR A 46 -7.03 1.20 8.95
CA TYR A 46 -6.66 1.41 7.55
C TYR A 46 -5.41 0.60 7.18
N PRO A 47 -5.39 -0.04 6.00
CA PRO A 47 -4.18 -0.70 5.53
C PRO A 47 -3.13 0.34 5.14
N LYS A 48 -1.90 0.12 5.58
CA LYS A 48 -0.74 0.98 5.31
C LYS A 48 0.39 0.17 4.70
N VAL A 49 1.16 0.82 3.84
CA VAL A 49 2.33 0.24 3.18
C VAL A 49 3.56 0.66 3.98
N VAL A 50 4.38 -0.31 4.39
CA VAL A 50 5.72 -0.02 4.88
C VAL A 50 6.62 0.16 3.66
N ASP A 51 6.95 1.40 3.31
CA ASP A 51 7.64 1.75 2.06
C ASP A 51 9.17 1.76 2.20
N ASP A 52 9.91 2.30 1.22
CA ASP A 52 11.38 2.26 1.22
C ASP A 52 12.03 3.05 2.38
N SER A 53 11.29 3.98 3.01
CA SER A 53 11.72 4.68 4.23
C SER A 53 11.73 3.77 5.47
N GLY A 54 10.98 2.66 5.42
CA GLY A 54 10.75 1.76 6.54
C GLY A 54 9.64 2.21 7.50
N GLU A 55 8.90 3.25 7.14
CA GLU A 55 7.75 3.77 7.88
C GLU A 55 6.41 3.38 7.21
N ASP A 56 5.30 3.43 7.95
CA ASP A 56 3.96 3.04 7.46
C ASP A 56 3.15 4.23 6.93
N TYR A 57 2.97 4.29 5.60
CA TYR A 57 2.17 5.33 4.97
C TYR A 57 0.90 4.77 4.31
N ILE A 58 -0.14 5.61 4.24
CA ILE A 58 -1.34 5.29 3.48
C ILE A 58 -1.08 5.57 1.99
N TYR A 59 -1.17 4.51 1.19
CA TYR A 59 -1.19 4.58 -0.27
C TYR A 59 -2.54 4.11 -0.80
N SER A 60 -2.92 4.61 -1.97
CA SER A 60 -3.97 3.96 -2.77
C SER A 60 -3.49 2.56 -3.14
N LEU A 61 -4.19 1.51 -2.68
CA LEU A 61 -3.83 0.14 -3.04
C LEU A 61 -4.17 -0.21 -4.50
N GLN A 62 -5.08 0.55 -5.13
CA GLN A 62 -5.48 0.35 -6.53
C GLN A 62 -4.61 1.12 -7.51
N ALA A 63 -4.26 2.37 -7.17
CA ALA A 63 -3.52 3.28 -8.03
C ALA A 63 -2.49 4.08 -7.21
N PRO A 64 -1.45 3.42 -6.66
CA PRO A 64 -0.39 4.10 -5.93
C PRO A 64 0.37 5.09 -6.82
N ALA A 65 0.35 6.36 -6.43
CA ALA A 65 1.04 7.47 -7.07
C ALA A 65 1.27 8.60 -6.06
N PRO A 66 2.25 9.49 -6.28
CA PRO A 66 2.46 10.66 -5.42
C PRO A 66 1.34 11.69 -5.62
N LEU A 67 0.93 12.36 -4.52
CA LEU A 67 -0.17 13.33 -4.53
C LEU A 67 0.14 14.60 -5.34
N ASP A 68 1.41 14.92 -5.54
CA ASP A 68 1.87 16.08 -6.29
C ASP A 68 1.88 15.85 -7.82
N GLY A 69 1.57 14.63 -8.28
CA GLY A 69 1.56 14.29 -9.71
C GLY A 69 2.95 14.16 -10.34
N SER A 70 4.02 14.09 -9.54
CA SER A 70 5.41 13.95 -10.03
C SER A 70 5.67 12.62 -10.74
N SER A 71 4.78 11.63 -10.59
CA SER A 71 4.83 10.35 -11.29
C SER A 71 3.41 9.85 -11.61
N LYS A 72 3.30 9.04 -12.66
CA LYS A 72 2.06 8.31 -12.99
C LYS A 72 1.79 7.16 -12.02
N GLY A 73 2.77 6.79 -11.20
CA GLY A 73 2.65 5.70 -10.24
C GLY A 73 2.61 4.32 -10.91
N GLY A 74 1.85 3.40 -10.31
CA GLY A 74 1.83 2.00 -10.72
C GLY A 74 0.66 1.22 -10.17
N LYS A 75 0.88 -0.09 -9.98
CA LYS A 75 -0.07 -1.03 -9.38
C LYS A 75 0.61 -1.90 -8.35
N PHE A 76 -0.16 -2.28 -7.32
CA PHE A 76 0.22 -3.34 -6.42
C PHE A 76 -0.36 -4.68 -6.86
N TYR A 77 0.38 -5.75 -6.61
CA TYR A 77 -0.06 -7.14 -6.76
C TYR A 77 0.19 -7.85 -5.44
N TYR A 78 -0.85 -8.39 -4.80
CA TYR A 78 -0.65 -9.13 -3.56
C TYR A 78 0.18 -10.41 -3.82
N ILE A 79 1.12 -10.69 -2.93
CA ILE A 79 1.97 -11.90 -2.98
C ILE A 79 1.72 -12.82 -1.79
N ASP A 80 1.18 -12.27 -0.69
CA ASP A 80 0.79 -12.98 0.51
C ASP A 80 -0.44 -12.27 1.10
N ASP A 81 -1.49 -13.03 1.36
CA ASP A 81 -2.77 -12.54 1.89
C ASP A 81 -3.40 -13.60 2.82
N PRO A 82 -2.83 -13.79 4.02
CA PRO A 82 -3.22 -14.88 4.92
C PRO A 82 -4.67 -14.80 5.41
N THR A 83 -5.31 -13.63 5.31
CA THR A 83 -6.67 -13.40 5.81
C THR A 83 -7.69 -13.12 4.70
N ASN A 84 -7.29 -13.18 3.43
CA ASN A 84 -8.08 -12.73 2.29
C ASN A 84 -8.48 -11.24 2.39
N PHE A 85 -7.75 -10.43 3.15
CA PHE A 85 -8.07 -9.03 3.30
C PHE A 85 -7.72 -8.28 2.01
N LEU A 86 -6.53 -8.54 1.44
CA LEU A 86 -6.04 -7.80 0.28
C LEU A 86 -6.85 -8.10 -0.97
N CYS A 87 -7.18 -9.37 -1.25
CA CYS A 87 -8.03 -9.71 -2.40
C CYS A 87 -9.41 -9.05 -2.28
N ASN A 88 -10.07 -9.16 -1.13
CA ASN A 88 -11.36 -8.52 -0.91
C ASN A 88 -11.28 -6.99 -0.96
N TYR A 89 -10.21 -6.39 -0.46
CA TYR A 89 -10.03 -4.95 -0.48
C TYR A 89 -9.78 -4.45 -1.91
N MET A 90 -8.90 -5.09 -2.66
CA MET A 90 -8.52 -4.65 -4.00
C MET A 90 -9.64 -4.90 -5.02
N ASP A 91 -10.30 -6.07 -4.98
CA ASP A 91 -11.36 -6.47 -5.93
C ASP A 91 -12.66 -5.68 -5.76
N LYS A 92 -13.01 -5.28 -4.53
CA LYS A 92 -14.21 -4.48 -4.26
C LYS A 92 -14.18 -3.10 -4.90
N PHE A 93 -12.99 -2.57 -5.21
CA PHE A 93 -12.87 -1.29 -5.89
C PHE A 93 -12.85 -1.43 -7.41
N GLU A 94 -12.29 -2.51 -7.98
CA GLU A 94 -12.36 -2.76 -9.43
C GLU A 94 -13.81 -2.92 -9.91
N SER A 95 -14.62 -3.74 -9.22
CA SER A 95 -16.04 -3.93 -9.56
C SER A 95 -16.87 -2.65 -9.47
N LYS A 96 -16.56 -1.75 -8.52
CA LYS A 96 -17.23 -0.44 -8.43
C LYS A 96 -16.77 0.53 -9.52
N TYR A 97 -15.52 0.47 -9.96
CA TYR A 97 -15.04 1.34 -11.02
C TYR A 97 -15.71 1.00 -12.36
N GLU A 98 -15.85 -0.29 -12.68
CA GLU A 98 -16.50 -0.78 -13.91
C GLU A 98 -18.00 -0.45 -13.98
N ILE A 99 -18.72 -0.50 -12.85
CA ILE A 99 -20.15 -0.15 -12.80
C ILE A 99 -20.37 1.35 -13.02
N ASN A 100 -19.45 2.22 -12.58
CA ASN A 100 -19.61 3.67 -12.65
C ASN A 100 -19.08 4.30 -13.96
N HIS A 101 -18.44 3.52 -14.84
CA HIS A 101 -17.86 4.00 -16.10
C HIS A 101 -18.38 3.27 -17.34
N ASN A 102 -19.50 2.54 -17.22
CA ASN A 102 -20.25 1.93 -18.31
C ASN A 102 -21.65 2.55 -18.47
#